data_AF-A0A816E4H2-F1
#
_entry.id   AF-A0A816E4H2-F1
#
_cell.length_a   1.000
_cell.length_b   1.000
_cell.length_c   1.000
_cell.angle_alpha   90.00
_cell.angle_beta   90.00
_cell.angle_gamma   90.00
#
_symmetry.space_group_name_H-M   'P 1'
#
loop_
_entity.id
_entity.type
_entity.pdbx_description
1 polymer ?
#
loop_
_entity_poly.entity_id
_entity_poly.type
_entity_poly.pdbx_seq_one_letter_code
_entity_poly.pdbx_strand_id
1 'polypeptide(L)'
;MITNTIHHVLNNRQWLHFMQSPTFEEKYFSAIILTGWSRFDHFMPLCDILPTAYPSLLYSLHILNTDQFLADKPFYDCETLMKSIGKYSQLCKLLPGISIFSSISSLFTVVSKIQNLLKLLYDTSPEYNRKHSFVRRYELDSQLTELKSFQNDILSSKERLNHDLSNLYSKDIIDEWFDLYVIPIENQMYKAYIDFSPVFNITSWVRRPLI
;
A
#
# COMPACT_ATOMS: atom_id res chain seq x y z
N MET A 1 1.93 -0.53 2.94
CA MET A 1 3.00 -0.51 1.91
C MET A 1 3.54 0.89 1.70
N ILE A 2 2.70 1.86 1.35
CA ILE A 2 3.09 3.27 1.29
C ILE A 2 2.44 3.99 2.48
N THR A 3 3.21 4.88 3.12
CA THR A 3 2.78 5.62 4.31
C THR A 3 1.50 6.41 4.03
N ASN A 4 0.49 6.29 4.90
CA ASN A 4 -0.67 7.16 4.84
C ASN A 4 -0.28 8.58 5.31
N THR A 5 -0.34 9.55 4.42
CA THR A 5 0.16 10.91 4.68
C THR A 5 -0.81 11.76 5.50
N ILE A 6 -2.12 11.46 5.46
CA ILE A 6 -3.18 12.36 5.95
C ILE A 6 -2.98 12.70 7.42
N HIS A 7 -2.79 11.70 8.26
CA HIS A 7 -2.63 11.90 9.70
C HIS A 7 -1.44 12.81 10.02
N HIS A 8 -0.29 12.58 9.36
CA HIS A 8 0.92 13.37 9.59
C HIS A 8 0.77 14.82 9.13
N VAL A 9 0.17 15.02 7.96
CA VAL A 9 -0.06 16.35 7.39
C VAL A 9 -1.02 17.16 8.26
N LEU A 10 -2.14 16.54 8.70
CA LEU A 10 -3.11 17.20 9.57
C LEU A 10 -2.51 17.58 10.93
N ASN A 11 -1.72 16.68 11.52
CA ASN A 11 -1.02 16.96 12.77
C ASN A 11 -0.05 18.15 12.61
N ASN A 12 0.80 18.13 11.58
CA ASN A 12 1.74 19.22 11.30
C ASN A 12 1.01 20.55 11.07
N ARG A 13 -0.11 20.53 10.34
CA ARG A 13 -0.94 21.72 10.15
C ARG A 13 -1.51 22.22 11.47
N GLN A 14 -2.02 21.34 12.32
CA GLN A 14 -2.60 21.73 13.60
C GLN A 14 -1.55 22.38 14.53
N TRP A 15 -0.29 21.93 14.48
CA TRP A 15 0.80 22.62 15.14
C TRP A 15 1.03 24.03 14.60
N LEU A 16 0.95 24.26 13.28
CA LEU A 16 1.00 25.63 12.71
C LEU A 16 -0.11 26.52 13.28
N HIS A 17 -1.35 26.04 13.29
CA HIS A 17 -2.49 26.78 13.84
C HIS A 17 -2.33 27.06 15.33
N PHE A 18 -1.80 26.10 16.09
CA PHE A 18 -1.51 26.28 17.51
C PHE A 18 -0.40 27.33 17.73
N MET A 19 0.66 27.31 16.93
CA MET A 19 1.75 28.29 17.05
C MET A 19 1.31 29.72 16.68
N GLN A 20 0.28 29.85 15.84
CA GLN A 20 -0.35 31.14 15.49
C GLN A 20 -1.40 31.59 16.50
N SER A 21 -1.70 30.78 17.53
CA SER A 21 -2.70 31.14 18.52
C SER A 21 -2.18 32.20 19.51
N PRO A 22 -3.04 33.07 20.06
CA PRO A 22 -2.62 34.11 20.99
C PRO A 22 -1.92 33.56 22.25
N THR A 23 -2.25 32.33 22.65
CA THR A 23 -1.64 31.67 23.82
C THR A 23 -0.22 31.19 23.58
N PHE A 24 0.19 31.06 22.31
CA PHE A 24 1.54 30.66 21.92
C PHE A 24 2.37 31.82 21.37
N GLU A 25 1.73 32.90 20.93
CA GLU A 25 2.39 34.11 20.38
C GLU A 25 3.38 34.75 21.37
N GLU A 26 3.15 34.60 22.68
CA GLU A 26 4.06 35.06 23.74
C GLU A 26 5.29 34.14 23.95
N LYS A 27 5.38 33.00 23.25
CA LYS A 27 6.45 32.01 23.40
C LYS A 27 7.43 32.06 22.24
N TYR A 28 8.72 31.95 22.55
CA TYR A 28 9.77 31.80 21.53
C TYR A 28 9.71 30.43 20.86
N PHE A 29 9.57 30.42 19.54
CA PHE A 29 9.61 29.22 18.71
C PHE A 29 10.78 29.29 17.72
N SER A 30 11.65 28.27 17.72
CA SER A 30 12.86 28.28 16.90
C SER A 30 12.76 27.43 15.63
N ALA A 31 12.27 26.19 15.74
CA ALA A 31 12.28 25.25 14.62
C ALA A 31 11.31 24.09 14.81
N ILE A 32 10.87 23.51 13.69
CA ILE A 32 10.19 22.21 13.64
C ILE A 32 11.22 21.16 13.21
N ILE A 33 11.31 20.05 13.93
CA ILE A 33 12.11 18.89 13.54
C ILE A 33 11.15 17.78 13.10
N LEU A 34 11.20 17.43 11.82
CA LEU A 34 10.46 16.30 11.29
C LEU A 34 11.22 15.00 11.54
N THR A 35 10.55 14.02 12.12
CA THR A 35 11.10 12.69 12.40
C THR A 35 10.19 11.61 11.83
N GLY A 36 10.77 10.47 11.48
CA GLY A 36 10.02 9.26 11.18
C GLY A 36 9.51 8.62 12.47
N TRP A 37 8.36 7.95 12.40
CA TRP A 37 7.86 7.19 13.54
C TRP A 37 8.75 5.96 13.73
N SER A 38 9.10 5.71 15.00
CA SER A 38 9.74 4.47 15.42
C SER A 38 8.72 3.59 16.12
N ARG A 39 9.03 2.31 16.28
CA ARG A 39 8.13 1.39 16.96
C ARG A 39 7.99 1.83 18.40
N PHE A 40 6.75 1.92 18.87
CA PHE A 40 6.46 2.22 20.27
C PHE A 40 6.84 1.09 21.21
N ASP A 41 6.79 -0.15 20.71
CA ASP A 41 7.05 -1.36 21.45
C ASP A 41 7.63 -2.46 20.53
N HIS A 42 8.34 -3.41 21.12
CA HIS A 42 9.00 -4.52 20.41
C HIS A 42 8.02 -5.45 19.72
N PHE A 43 6.78 -5.54 20.21
CA PHE A 43 5.73 -6.39 19.63
C PHE A 43 4.90 -5.67 18.56
N MET A 44 5.15 -4.38 18.31
CA MET A 44 4.45 -3.63 17.27
C MET A 44 5.04 -3.90 15.88
N PRO A 45 4.21 -3.82 14.82
CA PRO A 45 4.68 -3.98 13.45
C PRO A 45 5.80 -2.99 13.07
N LEU A 46 6.61 -3.38 12.08
CA LEU A 46 7.56 -2.52 11.40
C LEU A 46 6.98 -1.16 11.03
N CYS A 47 7.69 -0.09 11.43
CA CYS A 47 7.40 1.26 10.97
C CYS A 47 7.80 1.43 9.51
N ASP A 48 7.21 2.43 8.85
CA ASP A 48 7.54 2.71 7.45
C ASP A 48 9.04 2.94 7.26
N ILE A 49 9.59 2.32 6.20
CA ILE A 49 10.97 2.53 5.79
C ILE A 49 11.08 3.86 5.03
N LEU A 50 12.26 4.47 5.05
CA LEU A 50 12.46 5.82 4.49
C LEU A 50 11.93 5.97 3.04
N PRO A 51 12.18 5.04 2.10
CA PRO A 51 11.64 5.16 0.75
C PRO A 51 10.11 5.24 0.70
N THR A 52 9.39 4.48 1.54
CA THR A 52 7.91 4.50 1.58
C THR A 52 7.35 5.69 2.35
N ALA A 53 8.20 6.40 3.11
CA ALA A 53 7.87 7.60 3.85
C ALA A 53 8.04 8.90 3.04
N TYR A 54 8.64 8.85 1.84
CA TYR A 54 8.86 10.06 1.03
C TYR A 54 7.60 10.90 0.77
N PRO A 55 6.45 10.32 0.39
CA PRO A 55 5.22 11.09 0.25
C PRO A 55 4.84 11.80 1.57
N SER A 56 4.91 11.12 2.70
CA SER A 56 4.58 11.72 4.01
C SER A 56 5.51 12.88 4.36
N LEU A 57 6.82 12.70 4.15
CA LEU A 57 7.83 13.73 4.39
C LEU A 57 7.60 14.96 3.50
N LEU A 58 7.39 14.76 2.20
CA LEU A 58 7.22 15.87 1.26
C LEU A 58 5.90 16.62 1.45
N TYR A 59 4.80 15.92 1.73
CA TYR A 59 3.55 16.58 2.08
C TYR A 59 3.67 17.35 3.40
N SER A 60 4.38 16.79 4.39
CA SER A 60 4.65 17.46 5.67
C SER A 60 5.50 18.71 5.49
N LEU A 61 6.55 18.65 4.68
CA LEU A 61 7.36 19.82 4.36
C LEU A 61 6.55 20.87 3.58
N HIS A 62 5.69 20.44 2.66
CA HIS A 62 4.86 21.36 1.89
C HIS A 62 3.89 22.12 2.82
N ILE A 63 3.10 21.39 3.62
CA ILE A 63 2.11 22.02 4.53
C ILE A 63 2.79 22.95 5.54
N LEU A 64 3.98 22.59 6.05
CA LEU A 64 4.72 23.44 7.00
C LEU A 64 5.26 24.72 6.36
N ASN A 65 5.51 24.72 5.05
CA ASN A 65 6.00 25.90 4.34
C ASN A 65 4.88 26.78 3.77
N THR A 66 3.71 26.21 3.44
CA THR A 66 2.66 26.92 2.70
C THR A 66 1.33 27.03 3.45
N ASP A 67 1.10 26.24 4.51
CA ASP A 67 -0.21 25.97 5.13
C ASP A 67 -1.30 25.54 4.11
N GLN A 68 -0.88 25.02 2.94
CA GLN A 68 -1.78 24.52 1.90
C GLN A 68 -1.59 23.01 1.69
N PHE A 69 -2.69 22.31 1.41
CA PHE A 69 -2.62 20.91 1.02
C PHE A 69 -2.10 20.79 -0.40
N LEU A 70 -1.18 19.84 -0.61
CA LEU A 70 -0.59 19.58 -1.92
C LEU A 70 -1.57 18.88 -2.88
N ALA A 71 -2.32 17.90 -2.37
CA ALA A 71 -3.37 17.19 -3.09
C ALA A 71 -4.24 16.39 -2.10
N ASP A 72 -5.48 16.06 -2.51
CA ASP A 72 -6.41 15.25 -1.71
C ASP A 72 -5.98 13.78 -1.60
N LYS A 73 -5.19 13.29 -2.57
CA LYS A 73 -4.66 11.93 -2.61
C LYS A 73 -3.13 11.95 -2.66
N PRO A 74 -2.45 11.02 -1.99
CA PRO A 74 -0.99 10.90 -2.05
C PRO A 74 -0.52 10.47 -3.44
N PHE A 75 0.58 11.05 -3.90
CA PHE A 75 1.28 10.61 -5.10
C PHE A 75 2.16 9.39 -4.78
N TYR A 76 2.06 8.36 -5.61
CA TYR A 76 2.82 7.11 -5.45
C TYR A 76 3.98 7.00 -6.43
N ASP A 77 4.13 7.94 -7.35
CA ASP A 77 5.27 8.06 -8.25
C ASP A 77 6.14 9.27 -7.88
N CYS A 78 7.45 9.10 -7.98
CA CYS A 78 8.36 10.15 -7.52
C CYS A 78 8.30 11.39 -8.42
N GLU A 79 8.12 11.21 -9.73
CA GLU A 79 8.16 12.34 -10.68
C GLU A 79 7.02 13.33 -10.45
N THR A 80 5.80 12.83 -10.29
CA THR A 80 4.61 13.63 -9.97
C THR A 80 4.76 14.26 -8.61
N LEU A 81 5.28 13.51 -7.62
CA LEU A 81 5.55 14.04 -6.29
C LEU A 81 6.54 15.22 -6.35
N MET A 82 7.65 15.12 -7.08
CA MET A 82 8.60 16.22 -7.27
C MET A 82 8.00 17.40 -8.01
N LYS A 83 7.27 17.15 -9.11
CA LYS A 83 6.62 18.21 -9.88
C LYS A 83 5.59 18.98 -9.04
N SER A 84 4.83 18.29 -8.20
CA SER A 84 3.79 18.89 -7.37
C SER A 84 4.34 19.91 -6.37
N ILE A 85 5.58 19.70 -5.89
CA ILE A 85 6.28 20.65 -5.00
C ILE A 85 7.13 21.67 -5.78
N GLY A 86 6.91 21.82 -7.09
CA GLY A 86 7.63 22.76 -7.94
C GLY A 86 9.09 22.39 -8.20
N LYS A 87 9.44 21.10 -8.13
CA LYS A 87 10.80 20.60 -8.35
C LYS A 87 10.90 19.77 -9.63
N TYR A 88 12.12 19.67 -10.17
CA TYR A 88 12.41 18.90 -11.37
C TYR A 88 12.39 17.40 -11.09
N SER A 89 11.80 16.60 -11.99
CA SER A 89 11.69 15.14 -11.82
C SER A 89 13.04 14.44 -11.77
N GLN A 90 14.09 15.01 -12.38
CA GLN A 90 15.45 14.49 -12.35
C GLN A 90 16.00 14.37 -10.92
N LEU A 91 15.50 15.16 -9.96
CA LEU A 91 15.90 15.09 -8.56
C LEU A 91 15.49 13.77 -7.89
N CYS A 92 14.53 13.02 -8.45
CA CYS A 92 14.20 11.67 -7.98
C CYS A 92 15.41 10.75 -7.95
N LYS A 93 16.34 10.90 -8.92
CA LYS A 93 17.56 10.08 -8.98
C LYS A 93 18.52 10.32 -7.81
N LEU A 94 18.35 11.45 -7.11
CA LEU A 94 19.16 11.81 -5.95
C LEU A 94 18.54 11.33 -4.63
N LEU A 95 17.30 10.83 -4.65
CA LEU A 95 16.66 10.32 -3.44
C LEU A 95 17.28 8.97 -3.04
N PRO A 96 17.74 8.83 -1.79
CA PRO A 96 18.20 7.54 -1.26
C PRO A 96 17.14 6.43 -1.41
N GLY A 97 17.54 5.27 -1.93
CA GLY A 97 16.59 4.15 -2.07
C GLY A 97 15.43 4.42 -3.05
N ILE A 98 15.61 5.30 -4.04
CA ILE A 98 14.58 5.54 -5.07
C ILE A 98 14.17 4.26 -5.82
N SER A 99 15.10 3.34 -6.07
CA SER A 99 14.78 2.03 -6.67
C SER A 99 13.79 1.24 -5.81
N ILE A 100 14.01 1.22 -4.50
CA ILE A 100 13.11 0.60 -3.51
C ILE A 100 11.74 1.28 -3.56
N PHE A 101 11.68 2.62 -3.58
CA PHE A 101 10.40 3.33 -3.69
C PHE A 101 9.66 2.94 -4.97
N SER A 102 10.33 2.94 -6.12
CA SER A 102 9.73 2.54 -7.40
C SER A 102 9.26 1.08 -7.43
N SER A 103 10.05 0.16 -6.86
CA SER A 103 9.70 -1.25 -6.73
C SER A 103 8.47 -1.43 -5.83
N ILE A 104 8.41 -0.74 -4.69
CA ILE A 104 7.26 -0.78 -3.78
C ILE A 104 6.02 -0.15 -4.40
N SER A 105 6.14 0.97 -5.11
CA SER A 105 5.00 1.60 -5.79
C SER A 105 4.43 0.72 -6.91
N SER A 106 5.30 -0.01 -7.61
CA SER A 106 4.88 -0.99 -8.61
C SER A 106 4.14 -2.15 -7.96
N LEU A 107 4.69 -2.71 -6.87
CA LEU A 107 4.06 -3.78 -6.11
C LEU A 107 2.72 -3.34 -5.50
N PHE A 108 2.65 -2.12 -4.95
CA PHE A 108 1.40 -1.55 -4.42
C PHE A 108 0.31 -1.46 -5.50
N THR A 109 0.67 -1.13 -6.74
CA THR A 109 -0.27 -1.11 -7.87
C THR A 109 -0.79 -2.52 -8.18
N VAL A 110 0.08 -3.52 -8.20
CA VAL A 110 -0.30 -4.94 -8.40
C VAL A 110 -1.20 -5.42 -7.27
N VAL A 111 -0.82 -5.17 -6.02
CA VAL A 111 -1.61 -5.52 -4.82
C VAL A 111 -3.00 -4.88 -4.86
N SER A 112 -3.09 -3.60 -5.25
CA SER A 112 -4.39 -2.91 -5.39
C SER A 112 -5.31 -3.58 -6.43
N LYS A 113 -4.74 -4.02 -7.56
CA LYS A 113 -5.50 -4.76 -8.59
C LYS A 113 -5.98 -6.12 -8.07
N ILE A 114 -5.11 -6.86 -7.37
CA ILE A 114 -5.46 -8.14 -6.76
C ILE A 114 -6.60 -7.96 -5.74
N GLN A 115 -6.50 -6.96 -4.86
CA GLN A 115 -7.54 -6.68 -3.87
C GLN A 115 -8.88 -6.36 -4.53
N ASN A 116 -8.89 -5.57 -5.61
CA ASN A 116 -10.10 -5.28 -6.36
C ASN A 116 -10.69 -6.54 -7.01
N LEU A 117 -9.86 -7.40 -7.60
CA LEU A 117 -10.28 -8.65 -8.22
C LEU A 117 -10.83 -9.64 -7.18
N LEU A 118 -10.14 -9.81 -6.05
CA LEU A 118 -10.60 -10.63 -4.94
C LEU A 118 -11.94 -10.12 -4.40
N LYS A 119 -12.07 -8.81 -4.21
CA LYS A 119 -13.35 -8.21 -3.81
C LYS A 119 -14.46 -8.53 -4.80
N LEU A 120 -14.21 -8.35 -6.09
CA LEU A 120 -15.18 -8.68 -7.15
C LEU A 120 -15.58 -10.17 -7.11
N LEU A 121 -14.62 -11.07 -6.96
CA LEU A 121 -14.85 -12.52 -6.82
C LEU A 121 -15.80 -12.83 -5.67
N TYR A 122 -15.50 -12.30 -4.48
CA TYR A 122 -16.28 -12.58 -3.26
C TYR A 122 -17.66 -11.88 -3.26
N ASP A 123 -17.77 -10.67 -3.82
CA ASP A 123 -19.02 -9.90 -3.92
C ASP A 123 -20.00 -10.54 -4.93
N THR A 124 -19.49 -11.05 -6.06
CA THR A 124 -20.32 -11.69 -7.10
C THR A 124 -20.68 -13.14 -6.79
N SER A 125 -19.93 -13.76 -5.89
CA SER A 125 -20.14 -15.15 -5.47
C SER A 125 -20.24 -15.22 -3.95
N PRO A 126 -21.37 -14.86 -3.33
CA PRO A 126 -21.54 -14.90 -1.89
C PRO A 126 -21.28 -16.28 -1.28
N GLU A 127 -21.03 -16.34 0.03
CA GLU A 127 -20.58 -17.57 0.69
C GLU A 127 -21.53 -18.77 0.49
N TYR A 128 -22.84 -18.54 0.57
CA TYR A 128 -23.82 -19.62 0.34
C TYR A 128 -23.72 -20.18 -1.09
N ASN A 129 -23.55 -19.32 -2.10
CA ASN A 129 -23.37 -19.76 -3.49
C ASN A 129 -22.07 -20.58 -3.64
N ARG A 130 -20.96 -20.13 -3.03
CA ARG A 130 -19.68 -20.86 -3.08
C ARG A 130 -19.78 -22.23 -2.41
N LYS A 131 -20.42 -22.34 -1.24
CA LYS A 131 -20.63 -23.62 -0.53
C LYS A 131 -21.39 -24.64 -1.36
N HIS A 132 -22.32 -24.18 -2.20
CA HIS A 132 -23.10 -25.03 -3.10
C HIS A 132 -22.52 -25.09 -4.52
N SER A 133 -21.32 -24.56 -4.75
CA SER A 133 -20.68 -24.48 -6.07
C SER A 133 -21.56 -23.81 -7.14
N PHE A 134 -22.46 -22.93 -6.71
CA PHE A 134 -23.43 -22.22 -7.53
C PHE A 134 -22.85 -20.88 -7.98
N VAL A 135 -21.86 -20.95 -8.87
CA VAL A 135 -21.09 -19.79 -9.35
C VAL A 135 -21.03 -19.81 -10.88
N ARG A 136 -21.03 -18.63 -11.51
CA ARG A 136 -20.91 -18.49 -12.98
C ARG A 136 -19.50 -18.88 -13.44
N ARG A 137 -19.36 -20.11 -13.96
CA ARG A 137 -18.06 -20.68 -14.35
C ARG A 137 -17.26 -19.83 -15.33
N TYR A 138 -17.90 -19.29 -16.36
CA TYR A 138 -17.21 -18.48 -17.38
C TYR A 138 -16.52 -17.24 -16.79
N GLU A 139 -17.21 -16.51 -15.90
CA GLU A 139 -16.63 -15.35 -15.22
C GLU A 139 -15.52 -15.76 -14.25
N LEU A 140 -15.76 -16.84 -13.50
CA LEU A 140 -14.78 -17.36 -12.54
C LEU A 140 -13.46 -17.78 -13.21
N ASP A 141 -13.54 -18.46 -14.36
CA ASP A 141 -12.36 -18.94 -15.09
C ASP A 141 -11.48 -17.79 -15.57
N SER A 142 -12.11 -16.74 -16.12
CA SER A 142 -11.43 -15.50 -16.51
C SER A 142 -10.75 -14.82 -15.32
N GLN A 143 -11.48 -14.66 -14.20
CA GLN A 143 -10.97 -14.00 -13.00
C GLN A 143 -9.85 -14.79 -12.33
N LEU A 144 -9.92 -16.13 -12.26
CA LEU A 144 -8.85 -16.95 -11.70
C LEU A 144 -7.61 -17.01 -12.59
N THR A 145 -7.79 -16.91 -13.91
CA THR A 145 -6.68 -16.77 -14.86
C THR A 145 -5.94 -15.44 -14.65
N GLU A 146 -6.69 -14.34 -14.50
CA GLU A 146 -6.11 -13.04 -14.18
C GLU A 146 -5.40 -13.06 -12.82
N LEU A 147 -6.03 -13.64 -11.79
CA LEU A 147 -5.41 -13.82 -10.47
C LEU A 147 -4.08 -14.59 -10.56
N LYS A 148 -4.00 -15.58 -11.46
CA LYS A 148 -2.80 -16.39 -11.67
C LYS A 148 -1.70 -15.58 -12.35
N SER A 149 -2.02 -14.70 -13.29
CA SER A 149 -1.02 -13.78 -13.85
C SER A 149 -0.43 -12.88 -12.78
N PHE A 150 -1.24 -12.34 -11.86
CA PHE A 150 -0.74 -11.51 -10.77
C PHE A 150 0.16 -12.26 -9.77
N GLN A 151 0.02 -13.58 -9.64
CA GLN A 151 0.92 -14.38 -8.81
C GLN A 151 2.36 -14.31 -9.32
N ASN A 152 2.55 -14.38 -10.64
CA ASN A 152 3.87 -14.23 -11.26
C ASN A 152 4.41 -12.81 -11.11
N ASP A 153 3.54 -11.81 -11.22
CA ASP A 153 3.92 -10.40 -11.02
C ASP A 153 4.38 -10.14 -9.58
N ILE A 154 3.72 -10.73 -8.58
CA ILE A 154 4.16 -10.67 -7.18
C ILE A 154 5.52 -11.36 -7.02
N LEU A 155 5.69 -12.57 -7.54
CA LEU A 155 6.94 -13.32 -7.39
C LEU A 155 8.14 -12.53 -7.94
N SER A 156 8.02 -12.03 -9.17
CA SER A 156 9.07 -11.22 -9.79
C SER A 156 9.33 -9.90 -9.05
N SER A 157 8.27 -9.27 -8.51
CA SER A 157 8.39 -8.08 -7.68
C SER A 157 9.10 -8.36 -6.35
N LYS A 158 8.82 -9.50 -5.71
CA LYS A 158 9.48 -9.93 -4.46
C LYS A 158 10.97 -10.14 -4.68
N GLU A 159 11.37 -10.86 -5.73
CA GLU A 159 12.78 -11.12 -6.04
C GLU A 159 13.56 -9.81 -6.23
N ARG A 160 13.02 -8.88 -7.04
CA ARG A 160 13.63 -7.57 -7.27
C ARG A 160 13.71 -6.74 -5.99
N LEU A 161 12.60 -6.66 -5.25
CA LEU A 161 12.54 -5.85 -4.05
C LEU A 161 13.44 -6.40 -2.94
N ASN A 162 13.54 -7.73 -2.81
CA ASN A 162 14.44 -8.36 -1.86
C ASN A 162 15.90 -8.02 -2.18
N HIS A 163 16.28 -8.05 -3.46
CA HIS A 163 17.61 -7.61 -3.89
C HIS A 163 17.86 -6.13 -3.55
N ASP A 164 16.91 -5.24 -3.87
CA ASP A 164 17.04 -3.80 -3.62
C ASP A 164 17.14 -3.48 -2.12
N LEU A 165 16.29 -4.10 -1.30
CA LEU A 165 16.24 -3.89 0.16
C LEU A 165 17.49 -4.42 0.87
N SER A 166 18.07 -5.53 0.38
CA SER A 166 19.27 -6.14 0.97
C SER A 166 20.50 -5.21 0.97
N ASN A 167 20.47 -4.16 0.15
CA ASN A 167 21.54 -3.16 0.11
C ASN A 167 21.47 -2.16 1.27
N LEU A 168 20.31 -2.01 1.94
CA LEU A 168 20.07 -0.98 2.96
C LEU A 168 19.58 -1.55 4.30
N TYR A 169 18.93 -2.71 4.30
CA TYR A 169 18.27 -3.27 5.47
C TYR A 169 18.79 -4.67 5.79
N SER A 170 18.79 -5.03 7.08
CA SER A 170 19.10 -6.39 7.50
C SER A 170 18.00 -7.34 7.08
N LYS A 171 18.34 -8.62 6.94
CA LYS A 171 17.40 -9.68 6.56
C LYS A 171 16.14 -9.69 7.43
N ASP A 172 16.28 -9.50 8.74
CA ASP A 172 15.13 -9.54 9.67
C ASP A 172 14.09 -8.44 9.36
N ILE A 173 14.54 -7.23 9.01
CA ILE A 173 13.64 -6.13 8.62
C ILE A 173 12.93 -6.46 7.30
N ILE A 174 13.64 -7.08 6.36
CA ILE A 174 13.12 -7.45 5.05
C ILE A 174 12.05 -8.54 5.19
N ASP A 175 12.36 -9.60 5.94
CA ASP A 175 11.44 -10.70 6.21
C ASP A 175 10.18 -10.17 6.91
N GLU A 176 10.32 -9.32 7.94
CA GLU A 176 9.17 -8.72 8.63
C GLU A 176 8.34 -7.82 7.72
N TRP A 177 8.97 -7.05 6.83
CA TRP A 177 8.26 -6.20 5.87
C TRP A 177 7.43 -7.05 4.88
N PHE A 178 7.99 -8.16 4.38
CA PHE A 178 7.27 -9.08 3.51
C PHE A 178 6.11 -9.77 4.25
N ASP A 179 6.32 -10.22 5.49
CA ASP A 179 5.28 -10.79 6.34
C ASP A 179 4.13 -9.82 6.62
N LEU A 180 4.45 -8.53 6.77
CA LEU A 180 3.45 -7.50 7.05
C LEU A 180 2.61 -7.15 5.81
N TYR A 181 3.22 -7.10 4.62
CA TYR A 181 2.56 -6.50 3.46
C TYR A 181 2.32 -7.43 2.27
N VAL A 182 3.11 -8.48 2.09
CA VAL A 182 3.06 -9.33 0.89
C VAL A 182 2.45 -10.70 1.20
N ILE A 183 2.92 -11.37 2.25
CA ILE A 183 2.40 -12.68 2.67
C ILE A 183 0.87 -12.65 2.89
N PRO A 184 0.25 -11.61 3.50
CA PRO A 184 -1.19 -11.57 3.66
C PRO A 184 -1.96 -11.59 2.33
N ILE A 185 -1.40 -10.96 1.29
CA ILE A 185 -1.99 -10.94 -0.06
C ILE A 185 -1.86 -12.31 -0.72
N GLU A 186 -0.68 -12.93 -0.65
CA GLU A 186 -0.46 -14.30 -1.16
C GLU A 186 -1.42 -15.30 -0.49
N ASN A 187 -1.63 -15.19 0.82
CA ASN A 187 -2.58 -16.02 1.57
C ASN A 187 -4.03 -15.80 1.11
N GLN A 188 -4.43 -14.57 0.82
CA GLN A 188 -5.76 -14.27 0.28
C GLN A 188 -5.97 -14.87 -1.12
N MET A 189 -4.95 -14.78 -1.99
CA MET A 189 -4.99 -15.40 -3.31
C MET A 189 -5.10 -16.92 -3.21
N TYR A 190 -4.28 -17.54 -2.35
CA TYR A 190 -4.33 -18.99 -2.10
C TYR A 190 -5.70 -19.43 -1.59
N LYS A 191 -6.27 -18.69 -0.64
CA LYS A 191 -7.61 -18.94 -0.13
C LYS A 191 -8.67 -18.85 -1.24
N ALA A 192 -8.58 -17.87 -2.13
CA ALA A 192 -9.51 -17.75 -3.25
C ALA A 192 -9.44 -19.00 -4.15
N TYR A 193 -8.25 -19.50 -4.48
CA TYR A 193 -8.14 -20.74 -5.27
C TYR A 193 -8.81 -21.93 -4.58
N ILE A 194 -8.65 -22.08 -3.27
CA ILE A 194 -9.31 -23.14 -2.50
C ILE A 194 -10.83 -22.96 -2.52
N ASP A 195 -11.33 -21.76 -2.21
CA ASP A 195 -12.76 -21.48 -2.07
C ASP A 195 -13.54 -21.73 -3.38
N PHE A 196 -12.88 -21.53 -4.53
CA PHE A 196 -13.50 -21.62 -5.84
C PHE A 196 -13.16 -22.91 -6.62
N SER A 197 -12.17 -23.70 -6.19
CA SER A 197 -11.81 -24.98 -6.81
C SER A 197 -12.99 -25.96 -6.97
N PRO A 198 -13.91 -26.12 -6.00
CA PRO A 198 -15.03 -27.07 -6.12
C PRO A 198 -15.98 -26.77 -7.29
N VAL A 199 -16.08 -25.50 -7.72
CA VAL A 199 -16.96 -25.07 -8.82
C VAL A 199 -16.60 -25.77 -10.13
N PHE A 200 -15.34 -26.13 -10.34
CA PHE A 200 -14.88 -26.80 -11.55
C PHE A 200 -15.25 -28.29 -11.61
N ASN A 201 -15.62 -28.90 -10.49
CA ASN A 201 -16.02 -30.32 -10.43
C ASN A 201 -17.52 -30.53 -10.76
N ILE A 202 -18.31 -29.47 -10.80
CA ILE A 202 -19.74 -29.53 -11.12
C ILE A 202 -19.94 -29.68 -12.64
N THR A 203 -20.91 -30.46 -13.09
CA THR A 203 -21.23 -30.56 -14.54
C THR A 203 -22.63 -30.03 -14.85
N SER A 204 -23.49 -29.90 -13.84
CA SER A 204 -24.85 -29.37 -13.95
C SER A 204 -25.24 -28.65 -12.66
N TRP A 205 -26.07 -27.60 -12.78
CA TRP A 205 -26.58 -26.84 -11.63
C TRP A 205 -28.06 -27.11 -11.41
N VAL A 206 -28.45 -27.28 -10.14
CA VAL A 206 -29.86 -27.23 -9.73
C VAL A 206 -30.44 -25.84 -9.95
N ARG A 207 -31.76 -25.70 -10.09
CA ARG A 207 -32.40 -24.42 -10.42
C ARG A 207 -32.16 -23.33 -9.36
N ARG A 208 -31.91 -23.71 -8.10
CA ARG A 208 -31.59 -22.81 -7.00
C ARG A 208 -30.50 -23.41 -6.09
N PRO A 209 -29.62 -22.61 -5.51
CA PRO A 209 -28.46 -23.09 -4.73
C PRO A 209 -28.81 -23.82 -3.43
N LEU A 210 -30.01 -23.59 -2.86
CA LEU A 210 -30.43 -24.13 -1.56
C LEU A 210 -31.55 -25.17 -1.65
N ILE A 211 -31.83 -25.69 -2.85
CA ILE A 211 -32.87 -26.71 -3.08
C ILE A 211 -32.20 -28.03 -3.44
#